data_AF-A0A2H5FRN1-F1
#
_entry.id   AF-A0A2H5FRN1-F1
#
_cell.length_a   1.000
_cell.length_b   1.000
_cell.length_c   1.000
_cell.angle_alpha   90.00
_cell.angle_beta   90.00
_cell.angle_gamma   90.00
#
_symmetry.space_group_name_H-M   'P 1'
#
loop_
_entity.id
_entity.type
_entity.pdbx_description
1 polymer ?
#
loop_
_entity_poly.entity_id
_entity_poly.type
_entity_poly.pdbx_seq_one_letter_code
_entity_poly.pdbx_strand_id
1 'polypeptide(L)'
;MMQQKTSCLDLNVKGAFQHAHSCDNQHNRDLVIKLIQKDADHHHLFFNDEKFHNHLVHQLLADYSLGAELLRLEKAYHDNAVYQRERRPLKSNFVWNSLNCLGNEDYYTSYVNFFQEEIQKRGSKRCIEHYIFEQDSRLGLYSRFLSGVYHPLIHLGYGIEFNHPLMLA
;
A
#
# COMPACT_ATOMS: atom_id res chain seq x y z
N MET A 1 6.98 12.23 19.11
CA MET A 1 5.58 12.02 18.72
C MET A 1 5.18 13.15 17.77
N MET A 2 5.32 12.92 16.47
CA MET A 2 4.78 13.82 15.46
C MET A 2 3.39 13.31 15.10
N GLN A 3 2.39 14.19 15.18
CA GLN A 3 1.04 13.92 14.71
C GLN A 3 1.11 13.63 13.21
N GLN A 4 0.86 12.38 12.81
CA GLN A 4 0.52 12.04 11.44
C GLN A 4 -0.74 12.84 11.08
N LYS A 5 -0.66 13.70 10.06
CA LYS A 5 -1.85 14.20 9.38
C LYS A 5 -2.64 12.97 8.95
N THR A 6 -3.83 12.82 9.51
CA THR A 6 -4.81 11.80 9.20
C THR A 6 -4.99 11.70 7.68
N SER A 7 -4.89 10.47 7.17
CA SER A 7 -4.98 10.12 5.75
C SER A 7 -6.28 10.64 5.13
N CYS A 8 -6.18 11.34 4.02
CA CYS A 8 -7.34 11.68 3.20
C CYS A 8 -7.50 10.60 2.14
N LEU A 9 -8.44 9.66 2.33
CA LEU A 9 -8.99 8.92 1.18
C LEU A 9 -9.78 9.94 0.36
N ASP A 10 -9.31 10.32 -0.82
CA ASP A 10 -10.02 11.24 -1.70
C ASP A 10 -10.81 10.45 -2.74
N LEU A 11 -12.14 10.55 -2.69
CA LEU A 11 -13.06 9.91 -3.65
C LEU A 11 -13.39 10.82 -4.83
N ASN A 12 -12.97 12.08 -4.81
CA ASN A 12 -13.31 13.10 -5.81
C ASN A 12 -12.10 13.48 -6.66
N VAL A 13 -11.25 12.49 -6.99
CA VAL A 13 -10.14 12.69 -7.90
C VAL A 13 -10.68 12.94 -9.31
N LYS A 14 -10.44 14.14 -9.85
CA LYS A 14 -10.95 14.53 -11.17
C LYS A 14 -10.43 13.59 -12.26
N GLY A 15 -11.34 12.87 -12.91
CA GLY A 15 -11.03 11.91 -13.98
C GLY A 15 -10.75 10.48 -13.52
N ALA A 16 -10.87 10.20 -12.22
CA ALA A 16 -10.82 8.86 -11.65
C ALA A 16 -12.14 8.09 -11.88
N PHE A 17 -12.18 6.83 -11.48
CA PHE A 17 -13.38 6.01 -11.65
C PHE A 17 -14.53 6.51 -10.76
N GLN A 18 -15.77 6.34 -11.22
CA GLN A 18 -16.92 6.65 -10.39
C GLN A 18 -17.03 5.63 -9.25
N HIS A 19 -17.07 6.13 -8.01
CA HIS A 19 -17.37 5.33 -6.84
C HIS A 19 -18.88 5.37 -6.54
N ALA A 20 -19.38 4.36 -5.83
CA ALA A 20 -20.79 4.33 -5.42
C ALA A 20 -21.13 5.54 -4.56
N HIS A 21 -22.22 6.26 -4.84
CA HIS A 21 -22.60 7.45 -4.05
C HIS A 21 -22.76 7.17 -2.55
N SER A 22 -23.11 5.93 -2.18
CA SER A 22 -23.25 5.50 -0.79
C SER A 22 -21.91 5.36 -0.04
N CYS A 23 -20.78 5.28 -0.75
CA CYS A 23 -19.47 5.13 -0.13
C CYS A 23 -18.92 6.44 0.45
N ASP A 24 -19.40 7.60 -0.02
CA ASP A 24 -18.94 8.91 0.44
C ASP A 24 -19.59 9.32 1.76
N ASN A 25 -19.39 8.49 2.79
CA ASN A 25 -19.75 8.80 4.16
C ASN A 25 -18.54 8.68 5.08
N GLN A 26 -18.49 9.57 6.09
CA GLN A 26 -17.33 9.72 6.97
C GLN A 26 -17.01 8.43 7.75
N HIS A 27 -18.03 7.71 8.21
CA HIS A 27 -17.84 6.50 9.02
C HIS A 27 -17.16 5.38 8.24
N ASN A 28 -17.60 5.14 7.00
CA ASN A 28 -16.96 4.16 6.12
C ASN A 28 -15.51 4.54 5.83
N ARG A 29 -15.26 5.82 5.54
CA ARG A 29 -13.93 6.34 5.26
C ARG A 29 -12.97 6.12 6.43
N ASP A 30 -13.38 6.51 7.64
CA ASP A 30 -12.58 6.36 8.85
C ASP A 30 -12.31 4.89 9.19
N LEU A 31 -13.31 4.04 8.99
CA LEU A 31 -13.15 2.60 9.19
C LEU A 31 -12.13 2.01 8.20
N VAL A 32 -12.25 2.30 6.91
CA VAL A 32 -11.33 1.78 5.88
C VAL A 32 -9.90 2.24 6.14
N ILE A 33 -9.69 3.52 6.45
CA ILE A 33 -8.39 4.06 6.86
C ILE A 33 -7.81 3.27 8.04
N LYS A 34 -8.62 3.08 9.08
CA LYS A 34 -8.20 2.35 10.29
C LYS A 34 -7.82 0.91 9.98
N LEU A 35 -8.60 0.24 9.14
CA LEU A 35 -8.36 -1.15 8.76
C LEU A 35 -7.11 -1.31 7.88
N ILE A 36 -6.88 -0.39 6.92
CA ILE A 36 -5.64 -0.36 6.12
C ILE A 36 -4.43 -0.10 7.01
N GLN A 37 -4.50 0.86 7.93
CA GLN A 37 -3.42 1.11 8.89
C GLN A 37 -3.14 -0.12 9.74
N LYS A 38 -4.18 -0.80 10.22
CA LYS A 38 -4.03 -2.02 11.02
C LYS A 38 -3.35 -3.14 10.24
N ASP A 39 -3.71 -3.33 8.97
CA ASP A 39 -3.05 -4.29 8.08
C ASP A 39 -1.57 -3.93 7.88
N ALA A 40 -1.29 -2.66 7.55
CA ALA A 40 0.07 -2.17 7.36
C ALA A 40 0.93 -2.32 8.63
N ASP A 41 0.36 -2.19 9.83
CA ASP A 41 1.09 -2.31 11.09
C ASP A 41 1.41 -3.77 11.45
N HIS A 42 0.50 -4.70 11.15
CA HIS A 42 0.59 -6.07 11.67
C HIS A 42 1.02 -7.10 10.63
N HIS A 43 0.79 -6.83 9.34
CA HIS A 43 0.94 -7.85 8.30
C HIS A 43 2.06 -7.55 7.29
N HIS A 44 2.62 -8.63 6.77
CA HIS A 44 3.53 -8.61 5.64
C HIS A 44 2.77 -8.39 4.33
N LEU A 45 3.48 -8.00 3.27
CA LEU A 45 2.92 -7.92 1.91
C LEU A 45 2.54 -9.29 1.31
N PHE A 46 2.96 -10.38 1.96
CA PHE A 46 2.70 -11.75 1.53
C PHE A 46 1.95 -12.48 2.62
N PHE A 47 0.97 -13.31 2.27
CA PHE A 47 0.23 -14.11 3.25
C PHE A 47 0.83 -15.50 3.49
N ASN A 48 1.79 -15.94 2.65
CA ASN A 48 2.50 -17.20 2.83
C ASN A 48 3.98 -17.11 2.40
N ASP A 49 4.75 -18.18 2.64
CA ASP A 49 6.18 -18.25 2.29
C ASP A 49 6.41 -18.52 0.79
N GLU A 50 5.36 -18.92 0.05
CA GLU A 50 5.36 -19.02 -1.42
C GLU A 50 5.22 -17.65 -2.11
N LYS A 51 5.16 -16.56 -1.32
CA LYS A 51 5.09 -15.17 -1.80
C LYS A 51 3.80 -14.84 -2.54
N PHE A 52 2.67 -15.41 -2.12
CA PHE A 52 1.36 -14.92 -2.53
C PHE A 52 1.01 -13.63 -1.78
N HIS A 53 0.53 -12.64 -2.52
CA HIS A 53 0.34 -11.28 -2.03
C HIS A 53 -0.85 -11.17 -1.07
N ASN A 54 -0.66 -10.38 -0.03
CA ASN A 54 -1.75 -9.93 0.83
C ASN A 54 -2.68 -9.00 0.03
N HIS A 55 -3.91 -9.46 -0.23
CA HIS A 55 -4.94 -8.72 -0.97
C HIS A 55 -5.88 -7.91 -0.08
N LEU A 56 -5.69 -7.92 1.24
CA LEU A 56 -6.65 -7.38 2.20
C LEU A 56 -6.94 -5.90 1.94
N VAL A 57 -5.90 -5.08 1.75
CA VAL A 57 -6.07 -3.65 1.43
C VAL A 57 -6.76 -3.41 0.08
N HIS A 58 -6.51 -4.27 -0.92
CA HIS A 58 -7.17 -4.18 -2.22
C HIS A 58 -8.66 -4.50 -2.09
N GLN A 59 -9.00 -5.56 -1.36
CA GLN A 59 -10.38 -5.93 -1.08
C GLN A 59 -11.13 -4.83 -0.32
N LEU A 60 -10.50 -4.24 0.71
CA LEU A 60 -11.12 -3.15 1.48
C LEU A 60 -11.43 -1.93 0.62
N LEU A 61 -10.48 -1.50 -0.21
CA LEU A 61 -10.67 -0.34 -1.10
C LEU A 61 -11.71 -0.65 -2.19
N ALA A 62 -11.72 -1.86 -2.74
CA ALA A 62 -12.72 -2.30 -3.69
C ALA A 62 -14.13 -2.31 -3.06
N ASP A 63 -14.32 -2.99 -1.93
CA ASP A 63 -15.60 -3.04 -1.21
C ASP A 63 -16.08 -1.63 -0.83
N TYR A 64 -15.16 -0.78 -0.34
CA TYR A 64 -15.45 0.62 -0.04
C TYR A 64 -15.94 1.36 -1.29
N SER A 65 -15.20 1.27 -2.40
CA SER A 65 -15.55 1.95 -3.67
C SER A 65 -16.91 1.52 -4.22
N LEU A 66 -17.34 0.30 -3.92
CA LEU A 66 -18.64 -0.26 -4.33
C LEU A 66 -19.76 0.03 -3.33
N GLY A 67 -19.49 0.75 -2.25
CA GLY A 67 -20.49 1.17 -1.27
C GLY A 67 -20.83 0.12 -0.22
N ALA A 68 -19.90 -0.77 0.12
CA ALA A 68 -20.09 -1.76 1.18
C ALA A 68 -20.43 -1.11 2.52
N GLU A 69 -21.33 -1.73 3.29
CA GLU A 69 -21.67 -1.28 4.64
C GLU A 69 -20.52 -1.56 5.63
N LEU A 70 -20.53 -0.87 6.79
CA LEU A 70 -19.51 -1.02 7.84
C LEU A 70 -19.29 -2.48 8.25
N LEU A 71 -20.38 -3.24 8.48
CA LEU A 71 -20.30 -4.65 8.85
C LEU A 71 -19.62 -5.50 7.78
N ARG A 72 -19.79 -5.17 6.50
CA ARG A 72 -19.14 -5.88 5.40
C ARG A 72 -17.63 -5.60 5.39
N LEU A 73 -17.23 -4.34 5.59
CA LEU A 73 -15.82 -3.94 5.66
C LEU A 73 -15.09 -4.61 6.84
N GLU A 74 -15.71 -4.63 8.02
CA GLU A 74 -15.16 -5.31 9.20
C GLU A 74 -15.04 -6.82 8.97
N LYS A 75 -16.07 -7.44 8.39
CA LYS A 75 -16.05 -8.86 8.07
C LYS A 75 -14.93 -9.19 7.07
N ALA A 76 -14.80 -8.39 6.01
CA ALA A 76 -13.74 -8.57 5.01
C ALA A 76 -12.35 -8.54 5.67
N TYR A 77 -12.09 -7.56 6.55
CA TYR A 77 -10.84 -7.53 7.32
C TYR A 77 -10.67 -8.79 8.17
N HIS A 78 -11.68 -9.15 8.96
CA HIS A 78 -11.57 -10.26 9.91
C HIS A 78 -11.29 -11.60 9.21
N ASP A 79 -12.05 -11.91 8.16
CA ASP A 79 -11.89 -13.14 7.39
C ASP A 79 -10.50 -13.23 6.73
N ASN A 80 -9.93 -12.11 6.29
CA ASN A 80 -8.66 -12.08 5.56
C ASN A 80 -7.44 -11.99 6.49
N ALA A 81 -7.56 -11.35 7.64
CA ALA A 81 -6.44 -11.08 8.55
C ALA A 81 -5.87 -12.36 9.18
N VAL A 82 -6.69 -13.37 9.42
CA VAL A 82 -6.33 -14.57 10.21
C VAL A 82 -5.24 -15.45 9.59
N TYR A 83 -4.97 -15.30 8.28
CA TYR A 83 -3.97 -16.09 7.57
C TYR A 83 -2.83 -15.24 7.00
N GLN A 84 -2.78 -13.94 7.29
CA GLN A 84 -1.68 -13.10 6.85
C GLN A 84 -0.40 -13.41 7.63
N ARG A 85 0.77 -13.24 7.01
CA ARG A 85 2.04 -13.30 7.73
C ARG A 85 2.23 -12.04 8.56
N GLU A 86 2.90 -12.17 9.68
CA GLU A 86 3.27 -11.03 10.51
C GLU A 86 4.27 -10.11 9.80
N ARG A 87 4.14 -8.81 10.04
CA ARG A 87 5.10 -7.81 9.60
C ARG A 87 6.44 -8.03 10.29
N ARG A 88 7.51 -8.03 9.48
CA ARG A 88 8.88 -8.24 9.97
C ARG A 88 9.47 -6.94 10.55
N PRO A 89 10.40 -7.02 11.51
CA PRO A 89 11.06 -5.84 12.06
C PRO A 89 11.99 -5.15 11.05
N LEU A 90 12.33 -3.90 11.32
CA LEU A 90 13.37 -3.16 10.59
C LEU A 90 14.72 -3.87 10.66
N LYS A 91 15.47 -3.81 9.55
CA LYS A 91 16.84 -4.31 9.46
C LYS A 91 17.83 -3.15 9.49
N SER A 92 18.79 -3.17 10.41
CA SER A 92 19.78 -2.11 10.61
C SER A 92 20.82 -2.00 9.50
N ASN A 93 21.07 -3.09 8.78
CA ASN A 93 21.99 -3.16 7.64
C ASN A 93 21.31 -2.83 6.30
N PHE A 94 20.13 -2.24 6.32
CA PHE A 94 19.37 -1.90 5.12
C PHE A 94 20.07 -0.82 4.28
N VAL A 95 20.19 -1.09 2.99
CA VAL A 95 20.66 -0.14 1.98
C VAL A 95 19.75 -0.27 0.77
N TRP A 96 18.93 0.75 0.49
CA TRP A 96 17.81 0.65 -0.46
C TRP A 96 18.24 0.21 -1.88
N ASN A 97 19.41 0.65 -2.35
CA ASN A 97 19.95 0.36 -3.68
C ASN A 97 21.00 -0.77 -3.69
N SER A 98 21.11 -1.54 -2.61
CA SER A 98 22.01 -2.70 -2.56
C SER A 98 21.35 -3.92 -3.18
N LEU A 99 22.08 -4.65 -4.02
CA LEU A 99 21.63 -5.93 -4.57
C LEU A 99 21.42 -7.01 -3.49
N ASN A 100 22.02 -6.86 -2.30
CA ASN A 100 21.81 -7.76 -1.18
C ASN A 100 20.46 -7.54 -0.48
N CYS A 101 19.90 -6.34 -0.59
CA CYS A 101 18.58 -6.01 -0.04
C CYS A 101 17.47 -6.21 -1.08
N LEU A 102 17.77 -5.92 -2.34
CA LEU A 102 16.78 -5.89 -3.41
C LEU A 102 16.15 -7.27 -3.67
N GLY A 103 14.82 -7.33 -3.60
CA GLY A 103 14.05 -8.58 -3.81
C GLY A 103 14.07 -9.54 -2.63
N ASN A 104 14.71 -9.18 -1.52
CA ASN A 104 14.69 -9.95 -0.29
C ASN A 104 13.59 -9.42 0.65
N GLU A 105 12.58 -10.24 0.90
CA GLU A 105 11.41 -9.92 1.74
C GLU A 105 11.75 -9.62 3.20
N ASP A 106 12.92 -10.05 3.70
CA ASP A 106 13.42 -9.67 5.02
C ASP A 106 13.56 -8.15 5.20
N TYR A 107 13.74 -7.41 4.11
CA TYR A 107 13.90 -5.95 4.12
C TYR A 107 12.59 -5.21 3.79
N TYR A 108 11.45 -5.90 3.65
CA TYR A 108 10.16 -5.29 3.30
C TYR A 108 9.85 -4.06 4.17
N THR A 109 9.84 -4.22 5.49
CA THR A 109 9.53 -3.12 6.42
C THR A 109 10.52 -1.96 6.31
N SER A 110 11.80 -2.23 6.00
CA SER A 110 12.79 -1.18 5.78
C SER A 110 12.55 -0.43 4.47
N TYR A 111 12.14 -1.12 3.41
CA TYR A 111 11.75 -0.48 2.15
C TYR A 111 10.52 0.39 2.29
N VAL A 112 9.47 -0.09 2.98
CA VAL A 112 8.25 0.70 3.25
C VAL A 112 8.62 2.00 3.97
N ASN A 113 9.40 1.94 5.06
CA ASN A 113 9.80 3.14 5.79
C ASN A 113 10.63 4.10 4.92
N PHE A 114 11.57 3.58 4.13
CA PHE A 114 12.35 4.38 3.20
C PHE A 114 11.47 5.12 2.19
N PHE A 115 10.54 4.43 1.52
CA PHE A 115 9.68 5.07 0.53
C PHE A 115 8.64 6.00 1.16
N GLN A 116 8.16 5.72 2.37
CA GLN A 116 7.33 6.67 3.13
C GLN A 116 8.08 7.99 3.37
N GLU A 117 9.35 7.94 3.80
CA GLU A 117 10.16 9.14 3.97
C GLU A 117 10.40 9.85 2.65
N GLU A 118 10.69 9.12 1.57
CA GLU A 118 10.92 9.73 0.26
C GLU A 118 9.66 10.44 -0.25
N ILE A 119 8.49 9.82 -0.14
CA ILE A 119 7.21 10.42 -0.49
C ILE A 119 6.94 11.68 0.35
N GLN A 120 7.22 11.66 1.66
CA GLN A 120 7.09 12.84 2.51
C GLN A 120 8.03 13.98 2.07
N LYS A 121 9.25 13.66 1.64
CA LYS A 121 10.26 14.66 1.23
C LYS A 121 9.96 15.30 -0.13
N ARG A 122 9.56 14.51 -1.14
CA ARG A 122 9.46 14.98 -2.54
C ARG A 122 8.05 14.92 -3.15
N GLY A 123 7.08 14.35 -2.44
CA GLY A 123 5.75 14.05 -2.95
C GLY A 123 5.68 12.73 -3.74
N SER A 124 4.49 12.14 -3.78
CA SER A 124 4.24 10.81 -4.38
C SER A 124 4.59 10.74 -5.86
N LYS A 125 4.07 11.66 -6.67
CA LYS A 125 4.32 11.72 -8.12
C LYS A 125 5.81 11.76 -8.43
N ARG A 126 6.57 12.65 -7.78
CA ARG A 126 8.01 12.78 -8.03
C ARG A 126 8.78 11.55 -7.54
N CYS A 127 8.33 10.91 -6.47
CA CYS A 127 8.91 9.65 -5.99
C CYS A 127 8.75 8.53 -7.02
N ILE A 128 7.54 8.38 -7.57
CA ILE A 128 7.23 7.40 -8.62
C ILE A 128 8.07 7.66 -9.88
N GLU A 129 8.04 8.88 -10.42
CA GLU A 129 8.84 9.28 -11.58
C GLU A 129 10.31 8.97 -11.37
N HIS A 130 10.86 9.41 -10.24
CA HIS A 130 12.26 9.23 -9.92
C HIS A 130 12.64 7.75 -9.83
N TYR A 131 12.00 6.98 -8.95
CA TYR A 131 12.45 5.62 -8.64
C TYR A 131 12.06 4.58 -9.68
N ILE A 132 10.90 4.71 -10.33
CA ILE A 132 10.42 3.72 -11.30
C ILE A 132 10.93 4.03 -12.71
N PHE A 133 10.97 5.30 -13.12
CA PHE A 133 11.17 5.68 -14.52
C PHE A 133 12.51 6.36 -14.82
N GLU A 134 13.17 6.99 -13.83
CA GLU A 134 14.44 7.71 -14.04
C GLU A 134 15.69 6.98 -13.50
N GLN A 135 15.52 5.94 -12.67
CA GLN A 135 16.64 5.27 -11.99
C GLN A 135 17.50 4.40 -12.91
N ASP A 136 18.72 4.11 -12.42
CA ASP A 136 19.68 3.22 -13.07
C ASP A 136 19.07 1.85 -13.40
N SER A 137 19.20 1.46 -14.67
CA SER A 137 18.79 0.14 -15.19
C SER A 137 19.31 -1.04 -14.37
N ARG A 138 20.44 -0.90 -13.66
CA ARG A 138 21.05 -1.95 -12.82
C ARG A 138 20.13 -2.44 -11.70
N LEU A 139 19.22 -1.60 -11.18
CA LEU A 139 18.25 -2.03 -10.18
C LEU A 139 17.00 -2.66 -10.81
N GLY A 140 16.74 -2.39 -12.08
CA GLY A 140 15.59 -2.94 -12.81
C GLY A 140 14.24 -2.61 -12.17
N LEU A 141 14.09 -1.43 -11.56
CA LEU A 141 12.87 -1.10 -10.81
C LEU A 141 11.63 -1.04 -11.72
N TYR A 142 11.77 -0.58 -12.96
CA TYR A 142 10.69 -0.62 -13.94
C TYR A 142 10.20 -2.05 -14.23
N SER A 143 11.10 -3.01 -14.48
CA SER A 143 10.69 -4.39 -14.75
C SER A 143 10.10 -5.07 -13.51
N ARG A 144 10.62 -4.75 -12.32
CA ARG A 144 10.07 -5.21 -11.04
C ARG A 144 8.67 -4.64 -10.78
N PHE A 145 8.43 -3.40 -11.17
CA PHE A 145 7.11 -2.76 -11.06
C PHE A 145 6.04 -3.48 -11.89
N LEU A 146 6.43 -4.13 -13.00
CA LEU A 146 5.55 -4.95 -13.83
C LEU A 146 5.55 -6.44 -13.45
N SER A 147 6.35 -6.85 -12.47
CA SER A 147 6.51 -8.25 -12.07
C SER A 147 5.41 -8.72 -11.11
N GLY A 148 5.50 -9.99 -10.67
CA GLY A 148 4.59 -10.53 -9.65
C GLY A 148 3.13 -10.50 -10.09
N VAL A 149 2.83 -10.80 -11.35
CA VAL A 149 1.47 -10.68 -11.92
C VAL A 149 0.92 -9.26 -11.76
N TYR A 150 1.75 -8.25 -12.03
CA TYR A 150 1.41 -6.82 -11.93
C TYR A 150 0.99 -6.31 -10.54
N HIS A 151 1.21 -7.07 -9.47
CA HIS A 151 0.78 -6.65 -8.12
C HIS A 151 1.36 -5.31 -7.67
N PRO A 152 2.63 -4.94 -7.96
CA PRO A 152 3.13 -3.60 -7.62
C PRO A 152 2.37 -2.49 -8.36
N LEU A 153 2.04 -2.69 -9.64
CA LEU A 153 1.23 -1.76 -10.42
C LEU A 153 -0.20 -1.66 -9.88
N ILE A 154 -0.83 -2.78 -9.52
CA ILE A 154 -2.17 -2.80 -8.91
C ILE A 154 -2.15 -2.04 -7.58
N HIS A 155 -1.19 -2.34 -6.71
CA HIS A 155 -1.06 -1.72 -5.39
C HIS A 155 -0.82 -0.21 -5.49
N LEU A 156 0.10 0.23 -6.36
CA LEU A 156 0.33 1.65 -6.62
C LEU A 156 -0.90 2.33 -7.25
N GLY A 157 -1.61 1.64 -8.13
CA GLY A 157 -2.85 2.13 -8.74
C GLY A 157 -3.90 2.48 -7.69
N TYR A 158 -4.13 1.59 -6.71
CA TYR A 158 -4.97 1.91 -5.54
C TYR A 158 -4.43 3.09 -4.72
N GLY A 159 -3.11 3.15 -4.50
CA GLY A 159 -2.50 4.27 -3.78
C GLY A 159 -2.72 5.62 -4.47
N ILE A 160 -2.67 5.65 -5.80
CA ILE A 160 -2.95 6.85 -6.60
C ILE A 160 -4.43 7.19 -6.61
N GLU A 161 -5.29 6.21 -6.91
CA GLU A 161 -6.76 6.39 -7.01
C GLU A 161 -7.33 6.99 -5.72
N PHE A 162 -6.93 6.46 -4.58
CA PHE A 162 -7.44 6.88 -3.27
C PHE A 162 -6.53 7.89 -2.55
N ASN A 163 -5.45 8.33 -3.19
CA ASN A 163 -4.42 9.20 -2.60
C ASN A 163 -3.91 8.71 -1.22
N HIS A 164 -3.71 7.40 -1.06
CA HIS A 164 -3.41 6.79 0.23
C HIS A 164 -1.89 6.66 0.46
N PRO A 165 -1.30 7.39 1.43
CA PRO A 165 0.16 7.50 1.55
C PRO A 165 0.88 6.18 1.89
N LEU A 166 0.23 5.27 2.61
CA LEU A 166 0.81 3.95 2.91
C LEU A 166 0.84 3.04 1.68
N MET A 167 -0.12 3.16 0.77
CA MET A 167 -0.21 2.32 -0.43
C MET A 167 0.74 2.80 -1.53
N LEU A 168 1.20 4.06 -1.41
CA LEU A 168 2.16 4.65 -2.33
C LEU A 168 3.61 4.29 -1.99
N ALA A 169 3.87 3.83 -0.76
CA ALA A 169 5.21 3.53 -0.23
C ALA A 169 5.56 2.04 -0.34
#